data_AF-H1LIF8-F1
#
_entry.id   AF-H1LIF8-F1
#
_cell.length_a   1.000
_cell.length_b   1.000
_cell.length_c   1.000
_cell.angle_alpha   90.00
_cell.angle_beta   90.00
_cell.angle_gamma   90.00
#
_symmetry.space_group_name_H-M   'P 1'
#
loop_
_entity.id
_entity.type
_entity.pdbx_description
1 polymer ?
#
loop_
_entity_poly.entity_id
_entity_poly.type
_entity_poly.pdbx_seq_one_letter_code
_entity_poly.pdbx_strand_id
1 'polypeptide(L)'
;MRIVALLVKAAINQSNALEETNMTDFYFIRHGQTEANAIGLKQGISNTEMTYLSETGKRQAESLHAGFDISFADKIIASPLQRTKDTASILNQSANLPITYDKRLLEISYGDWDGQKNKVLEEEYPAVFDHVLNDVLPTYVNEAGGHAETFEDVIGRASQFMVDVSHQNPVKNYCCYPRFYH
;
A
#
# COMPACT_ATOMS: atom_id res chain seq x y z
N MET A 1 -6.87 -7.35 -2.05
CA MET A 1 -6.41 -6.24 -1.16
C MET A 1 -5.89 -5.12 -2.06
N ARG A 2 -6.41 -3.88 -1.96
CA ARG A 2 -6.10 -2.74 -2.85
C ARG A 2 -5.35 -1.61 -2.13
N ILE A 3 -4.31 -1.92 -1.36
CA ILE A 3 -3.62 -0.98 -0.44
C ILE A 3 -2.24 -0.68 -1.00
N VAL A 4 -1.90 0.60 -1.24
CA VAL A 4 -0.80 0.88 -2.17
C VAL A 4 0.08 2.13 -1.84
N ALA A 5 -0.18 2.81 -0.73
CA ALA A 5 0.73 3.80 -0.13
C ALA A 5 0.81 3.60 1.39
N LEU A 6 2.00 3.75 1.95
CA LEU A 6 2.28 3.53 3.36
C LEU A 6 3.01 4.73 3.95
N LEU A 7 2.46 5.30 5.01
CA LEU A 7 3.21 6.21 5.88
C LEU A 7 3.83 5.40 7.01
N VAL A 8 5.09 5.68 7.28
CA VAL A 8 5.86 5.00 8.34
C VAL A 8 6.26 6.04 9.37
N LYS A 9 5.99 5.73 10.64
CA LYS A 9 6.47 6.48 11.78
C LYS A 9 7.17 5.54 12.76
N ALA A 10 8.37 5.87 13.20
CA ALA A 10 8.96 5.25 14.37
C ALA A 10 8.38 5.91 15.64
N ALA A 11 7.72 5.13 16.49
CA ALA A 11 7.17 5.65 17.75
C ALA A 11 8.15 5.37 18.90
N ILE A 12 8.43 6.39 19.73
CA ILE A 12 9.06 6.20 21.05
C ILE A 12 7.93 6.05 22.05
N ASN A 13 7.70 4.83 22.55
CA ASN A 13 6.72 4.61 23.60
C ASN A 13 7.36 4.91 24.96
N GLN A 14 6.95 6.00 25.62
CA GLN A 14 7.25 6.19 27.04
C GLN A 14 6.16 5.51 27.87
N SER A 15 6.41 4.27 28.27
CA SER A 15 5.66 3.63 29.36
C SER A 15 6.58 2.76 30.21
N ASN A 16 6.46 2.97 31.52
CA ASN A 16 7.30 2.41 32.56
C ASN A 16 7.42 0.87 32.52
N ALA A 17 8.64 0.44 32.86
CA ALA A 17 9.04 -0.85 33.42
C ALA A 17 8.95 -2.10 32.51
N LEU A 18 10.15 -2.48 32.05
CA LEU A 18 10.62 -3.79 31.60
C LEU A 18 10.18 -4.19 30.18
N GLU A 19 11.12 -4.02 29.24
CA GLU A 19 11.07 -4.27 27.78
C GLU A 19 10.45 -3.16 26.92
N GLU A 20 11.28 -2.16 26.58
CA GLU A 20 10.98 -1.22 25.49
C GLU A 20 11.04 -1.97 24.14
N THR A 21 9.87 -2.30 23.58
CA THR A 21 9.76 -2.87 22.24
C THR A 21 9.83 -1.77 21.18
N ASN A 22 10.73 -1.91 20.20
CA ASN A 22 10.77 -1.05 19.01
C ASN A 22 9.43 -1.15 18.26
N MET A 23 8.62 -0.09 18.29
CA MET A 23 7.35 -0.04 17.59
C MET A 23 7.43 0.90 16.38
N THR A 24 7.09 0.35 15.21
CA THR A 24 6.89 1.13 13.97
C THR A 24 5.39 1.19 13.69
N ASP A 25 4.85 2.40 13.64
CA ASP A 25 3.48 2.63 13.24
C ASP A 25 3.38 2.72 11.72
N PHE A 26 2.40 2.01 11.19
CA PHE A 26 2.14 1.88 9.76
C PHE A 26 0.74 2.39 9.44
N TYR A 27 0.66 3.40 8.57
CA TYR A 27 -0.61 3.93 8.10
C TYR A 27 -0.78 3.59 6.62
N PHE A 28 -1.84 2.87 6.31
CA PHE A 28 -2.13 2.38 4.98
C PHE A 28 -3.10 3.30 4.25
N ILE A 29 -2.70 3.75 3.08
CA ILE A 29 -3.47 4.62 2.19
C ILE A 29 -3.65 3.91 0.85
N ARG A 30 -4.88 3.94 0.34
CA ARG A 30 -5.17 3.45 -1.02
C ARG A 30 -4.99 4.59 -2.02
N HIS A 31 -4.50 4.26 -3.21
CA HIS A 31 -4.42 5.25 -4.30
C HIS A 31 -5.83 5.78 -4.66
N GLY A 32 -5.89 7.00 -5.18
CA GLY A 32 -7.13 7.56 -5.73
C GLY A 32 -7.71 6.72 -6.86
N GLN A 33 -8.98 6.95 -7.22
CA GLN A 33 -9.61 6.30 -8.36
C GLN A 33 -8.78 6.48 -9.66
N THR A 34 -8.73 5.43 -10.47
CA THR A 34 -8.14 5.46 -11.82
C THR A 34 -9.21 5.36 -12.90
N GLU A 35 -8.87 5.65 -14.16
CA GLU A 35 -9.80 5.43 -15.28
C GLU A 35 -10.24 3.95 -15.37
N ALA A 36 -9.29 3.03 -15.22
CA ALA A 36 -9.54 1.59 -15.16
C ALA A 36 -10.47 1.19 -14.01
N ASN A 37 -10.40 1.85 -12.84
CA ASN A 37 -11.38 1.62 -11.79
C ASN A 37 -12.78 2.07 -12.20
N ALA A 38 -12.91 3.23 -12.84
CA ALA A 38 -14.19 3.80 -13.23
C ALA A 38 -14.93 2.90 -14.24
N ILE A 39 -14.20 2.22 -15.12
CA ILE A 39 -14.77 1.28 -16.10
C ILE A 39 -14.70 -0.20 -15.67
N GLY A 40 -14.27 -0.47 -14.42
CA GLY A 40 -14.33 -1.82 -13.84
C GLY A 40 -13.32 -2.82 -14.39
N LEU A 41 -12.09 -2.40 -14.73
CA LEU A 41 -11.01 -3.31 -15.12
C LEU A 41 -10.25 -3.88 -13.91
N LYS A 42 -9.78 -5.11 -14.03
CA LYS A 42 -8.67 -5.65 -13.23
C LYS A 42 -7.40 -4.93 -13.64
N GLN A 43 -6.78 -4.17 -12.74
CA GLN A 43 -5.55 -3.44 -13.08
C GLN A 43 -4.29 -4.25 -12.82
N GLY A 44 -4.29 -5.00 -11.72
CA GLY A 44 -3.11 -5.62 -11.14
C GLY A 44 -1.88 -4.74 -11.20
N ILE A 45 -0.82 -5.25 -11.83
CA ILE A 45 0.47 -4.56 -11.94
C ILE A 45 0.60 -3.69 -13.20
N SER A 46 -0.45 -3.59 -14.01
CA SER A 46 -0.47 -2.72 -15.18
C SER A 46 -0.19 -1.27 -14.79
N ASN A 47 0.64 -0.62 -15.61
CA ASN A 47 1.08 0.77 -15.44
C ASN A 47 1.03 1.55 -16.75
N THR A 48 -0.18 1.63 -17.32
CA THR A 48 -0.51 2.40 -18.52
C THR A 48 -1.39 3.60 -18.16
N GLU A 49 -1.63 4.52 -19.10
CA GLU A 49 -2.46 5.72 -18.87
C GLU A 49 -3.85 5.39 -18.31
N MET A 50 -4.44 4.26 -18.74
CA MET A 50 -5.71 3.77 -18.19
C MET A 50 -5.66 3.45 -16.70
N THR A 51 -4.49 3.15 -16.16
CA THR A 51 -4.28 2.84 -14.74
C THR A 51 -3.75 4.04 -13.95
N TYR A 52 -3.70 5.24 -14.54
CA TYR A 52 -3.33 6.46 -13.84
C TYR A 52 -4.55 7.06 -13.12
N LEU A 53 -4.32 8.00 -12.20
CA LEU A 53 -5.42 8.65 -11.49
C LEU A 53 -6.35 9.37 -12.46
N SER A 54 -7.66 9.13 -12.30
CA SER A 54 -8.68 9.94 -12.96
C SER A 54 -8.76 11.32 -12.31
N GLU A 55 -9.48 12.26 -12.94
CA GLU A 55 -9.78 13.55 -12.31
C GLU A 55 -10.55 13.40 -10.99
N THR A 56 -11.34 12.34 -10.84
CA THR A 56 -11.95 11.98 -9.55
C THR A 56 -10.91 11.49 -8.55
N GLY A 57 -9.96 10.65 -8.97
CA GLY A 57 -8.87 10.18 -8.12
C GLY A 57 -7.95 11.27 -7.63
N LYS A 58 -7.62 12.25 -8.48
CA LYS A 58 -6.84 13.44 -8.10
C LYS A 58 -7.57 14.24 -7.01
N ARG A 59 -8.85 14.54 -7.21
CA ARG A 59 -9.68 15.22 -6.20
C ARG A 59 -9.81 14.44 -4.89
N GLN A 60 -9.86 13.11 -4.94
CA GLN A 60 -9.83 12.27 -3.74
C GLN A 60 -8.51 12.43 -2.98
N ALA A 61 -7.38 12.42 -3.67
CA ALA A 61 -6.06 12.62 -3.06
C ALA A 61 -5.91 14.03 -2.48
N GLU A 62 -6.39 15.07 -3.18
CA GLU A 62 -6.40 16.46 -2.69
C GLU A 62 -7.29 16.63 -1.44
N SER A 63 -8.48 16.01 -1.44
CA SER A 63 -9.36 16.03 -0.28
C SER A 63 -8.74 15.31 0.92
N LEU A 64 -8.01 14.21 0.69
CA LEU A 64 -7.29 13.52 1.76
C LEU A 64 -6.14 14.38 2.27
N HIS A 65 -5.37 15.03 1.39
CA HIS A 65 -4.31 15.98 1.76
C HIS A 65 -4.85 17.11 2.66
N ALA A 66 -5.99 17.71 2.30
CA ALA A 66 -6.60 18.79 3.08
C ALA A 66 -7.15 18.34 4.45
N GLY A 67 -7.56 17.07 4.57
CA GLY A 67 -8.20 16.53 5.78
C GLY A 67 -7.30 15.67 6.67
N PHE A 68 -6.10 15.32 6.22
CA PHE A 68 -5.20 14.41 6.91
C PHE A 68 -3.76 14.93 6.85
N ASP A 69 -3.34 15.59 7.94
CA ASP A 69 -1.96 16.04 8.09
C ASP A 69 -1.03 14.85 8.33
N ILE A 70 -0.10 14.62 7.39
CA ILE A 70 0.87 13.53 7.45
C ILE A 70 2.21 13.95 8.06
N SER A 71 2.35 15.18 8.54
CA SER A 71 3.61 15.71 9.12
C SER A 71 4.15 14.90 10.31
N PHE A 72 3.30 14.08 10.93
CA PHE A 72 3.68 13.16 12.00
C PHE A 72 4.55 11.98 11.54
N ALA A 73 4.59 11.69 10.24
CA ALA A 73 5.29 10.54 9.69
C ALA A 73 6.75 10.90 9.35
N ASP A 74 7.64 9.90 9.38
CA ASP A 74 9.05 10.11 9.06
C ASP A 74 9.30 10.06 7.55
N LYS A 75 8.53 9.25 6.83
CA LYS A 75 8.62 9.07 5.38
C LYS A 75 7.37 8.42 4.79
N ILE A 76 7.30 8.51 3.46
CA ILE A 76 6.33 7.79 2.64
C ILE A 76 7.05 6.65 1.91
N ILE A 77 6.46 5.46 1.95
CA ILE A 77 6.86 4.34 1.10
C ILE A 77 5.67 3.96 0.24
N ALA A 78 5.86 3.94 -1.08
CA ALA A 78 4.77 3.66 -2.02
C ALA A 78 5.16 2.56 -3.01
N SER A 79 4.14 1.94 -3.62
CA SER A 79 4.36 1.17 -4.83
C SER A 79 4.96 2.03 -5.94
N PRO A 80 5.78 1.47 -6.85
CA PRO A 80 6.34 2.21 -7.98
C PRO A 80 5.32 2.51 -9.11
N LEU A 81 4.05 2.10 -8.98
CA LEU A 81 3.00 2.37 -9.97
C LEU A 81 2.67 3.87 -10.03
N GLN A 82 2.23 4.37 -11.18
CA GLN A 82 2.03 5.82 -11.36
C GLN A 82 0.89 6.33 -10.48
N ARG A 83 -0.23 5.60 -10.41
CA ARG A 83 -1.38 5.96 -9.53
C ARG A 83 -1.00 6.16 -8.06
N THR A 84 0.01 5.44 -7.58
CA THR A 84 0.49 5.52 -6.19
C THR A 84 1.50 6.62 -6.01
N LYS A 85 2.38 6.82 -6.99
CA LYS A 85 3.28 7.98 -7.06
C LYS A 85 2.51 9.28 -7.02
N ASP A 86 1.46 9.40 -7.84
CA ASP A 86 0.63 10.61 -7.92
C ASP A 86 -0.11 10.86 -6.61
N THR A 87 -0.73 9.82 -6.04
CA THR A 87 -1.42 9.93 -4.73
C THR A 87 -0.44 10.36 -3.63
N ALA A 88 0.73 9.71 -3.54
CA ALA A 88 1.75 10.06 -2.56
C ALA A 88 2.28 11.49 -2.75
N SER A 89 2.49 11.92 -4.00
CA SER A 89 2.95 13.27 -4.32
C SER A 89 1.94 14.34 -3.90
N ILE A 90 0.64 14.12 -4.14
CA ILE A 90 -0.43 15.04 -3.75
C ILE A 90 -0.50 15.13 -2.22
N LEU A 91 -0.48 14.00 -1.52
CA LEU A 91 -0.51 13.97 -0.05
C LEU A 91 0.68 14.70 0.58
N ASN A 92 1.85 14.63 -0.06
CA ASN A 92 3.09 15.18 0.46
C ASN A 92 3.33 16.67 0.16
N GLN A 93 2.39 17.35 -0.51
CA GLN A 93 2.56 18.74 -0.96
C GLN A 93 2.98 19.72 0.14
N SER A 94 2.54 19.51 1.40
CA SER A 94 2.90 20.38 2.53
C SER A 94 3.86 19.76 3.53
N ALA A 95 3.93 18.42 3.61
CA ALA A 95 4.74 17.73 4.62
C ALA A 95 6.22 17.57 4.20
N ASN A 96 6.53 17.61 2.91
CA ASN A 96 7.89 17.49 2.36
C ASN A 96 8.67 16.26 2.88
N LEU A 97 7.96 15.16 3.14
CA LEU A 97 8.56 13.92 3.60
C LEU A 97 9.40 13.25 2.51
N PRO A 98 10.46 12.50 2.86
CA PRO A 98 11.14 11.62 1.92
C PRO A 98 10.17 10.58 1.36
N ILE A 99 10.16 10.40 0.04
CA ILE A 99 9.39 9.35 -0.63
C ILE A 99 10.34 8.28 -1.15
N THR A 100 10.05 7.02 -0.84
CA THR A 100 10.74 5.85 -1.39
C THR A 100 9.75 4.90 -2.04
N TYR A 101 10.24 4.08 -2.97
CA TYR A 101 9.40 3.14 -3.71
C TYR A 101 9.85 1.70 -3.51
N ASP A 102 8.89 0.80 -3.24
CA ASP A 102 9.18 -0.61 -3.00
C ASP A 102 8.24 -1.49 -3.84
N LYS A 103 8.81 -2.41 -4.63
CA LYS A 103 8.05 -3.34 -5.49
C LYS A 103 7.21 -4.33 -4.69
N ARG A 104 7.54 -4.58 -3.42
CA ARG A 104 6.75 -5.44 -2.54
C ARG A 104 5.39 -4.85 -2.19
N LEU A 105 5.19 -3.56 -2.47
CA LEU A 105 3.90 -2.86 -2.33
C LEU A 105 3.08 -2.83 -3.63
N LEU A 106 3.50 -3.53 -4.69
CA LEU A 106 2.68 -3.65 -5.90
C LEU A 106 1.30 -4.24 -5.58
N GLU A 107 0.29 -3.86 -6.36
CA GLU A 107 -1.00 -4.58 -6.33
C GLU A 107 -0.78 -6.04 -6.72
N ILE A 108 -1.71 -6.92 -6.38
CA ILE A 108 -1.68 -8.32 -6.85
C ILE A 108 -1.63 -8.38 -8.38
N SER A 109 -0.78 -9.22 -8.97
CA SER A 109 -0.89 -9.53 -10.40
C SER A 109 -2.05 -10.49 -10.65
N TYR A 110 -2.97 -10.11 -11.54
CA TYR A 110 -4.01 -11.04 -12.00
C TYR A 110 -3.57 -11.84 -13.24
N GLY A 111 -2.26 -11.92 -13.53
CA GLY A 111 -1.76 -12.65 -14.69
C GLY A 111 -2.34 -12.12 -16.00
N ASP A 112 -2.88 -13.00 -16.82
CA ASP A 112 -3.46 -12.64 -18.12
C ASP A 112 -4.80 -11.88 -17.99
N TRP A 113 -5.35 -11.78 -16.78
CA TRP A 113 -6.56 -11.00 -16.50
C TRP A 113 -6.29 -9.52 -16.27
N ASP A 114 -5.02 -9.10 -16.12
CA ASP A 114 -4.68 -7.67 -16.06
C ASP A 114 -5.18 -6.95 -17.33
N GLY A 115 -5.93 -5.86 -17.14
CA GLY A 115 -6.59 -5.09 -18.20
C GLY A 115 -7.97 -5.60 -18.60
N GLN A 116 -8.43 -6.77 -18.12
CA GLN A 116 -9.73 -7.31 -18.47
C GLN A 116 -10.86 -6.74 -17.61
N LYS A 117 -12.10 -6.75 -18.14
CA LYS A 117 -13.30 -6.27 -17.43
C LYS A 117 -13.71 -7.29 -16.37
N ASN A 118 -13.90 -6.83 -15.13
CA ASN A 118 -14.40 -7.67 -14.03
C ASN A 118 -15.69 -8.41 -14.42
N LYS A 119 -16.64 -7.70 -15.03
CA LYS A 119 -17.92 -8.27 -15.44
C LYS A 119 -17.77 -9.44 -16.44
N VAL A 120 -16.85 -9.32 -17.39
CA VAL A 120 -16.61 -10.40 -18.39
C VAL A 120 -16.00 -11.61 -17.70
N LEU A 121 -15.00 -11.39 -16.86
CA LEU A 121 -14.36 -12.46 -16.10
C LEU A 121 -15.32 -13.16 -15.14
N GLU A 122 -16.23 -12.41 -14.51
CA GLU A 122 -17.25 -12.97 -13.61
C GLU A 122 -18.29 -13.81 -14.37
N GLU A 123 -18.65 -13.41 -15.59
CA GLU A 123 -19.53 -14.18 -16.48
C GLU A 123 -18.86 -15.47 -16.98
N GLU A 124 -17.57 -15.40 -17.33
CA GLU A 124 -16.80 -16.55 -17.85
C GLU A 124 -16.35 -17.52 -16.76
N TYR A 125 -15.96 -17.02 -15.59
CA TYR A 125 -15.38 -17.80 -14.49
C TYR A 125 -16.12 -17.58 -13.15
N PRO A 126 -17.45 -17.79 -13.08
CA PRO A 126 -18.24 -17.44 -11.88
C PRO A 126 -17.79 -18.18 -10.61
N ALA A 127 -17.20 -19.37 -10.75
CA ALA A 127 -16.75 -20.19 -9.63
C ALA A 127 -15.55 -19.61 -8.86
N VAL A 128 -14.85 -18.63 -9.42
CA VAL A 128 -13.69 -17.98 -8.78
C VAL A 128 -13.96 -16.52 -8.41
N PHE A 129 -15.23 -16.12 -8.35
CA PHE A 129 -15.66 -14.80 -7.90
C PHE A 129 -16.49 -14.88 -6.60
N ASP A 130 -16.29 -13.89 -5.74
CA ASP A 130 -17.11 -13.61 -4.58
C ASP A 130 -18.05 -12.44 -4.92
N HIS A 131 -19.34 -12.76 -5.11
CA HIS A 131 -20.36 -11.78 -5.48
C HIS A 131 -20.73 -10.82 -4.34
N VAL A 132 -20.38 -11.15 -3.09
CA VAL A 132 -20.59 -10.25 -1.95
C VAL A 132 -19.49 -9.20 -1.92
N LEU A 133 -18.24 -9.65 -2.08
CA LEU A 133 -17.07 -8.79 -2.06
C LEU A 133 -16.81 -8.08 -3.40
N ASN A 134 -17.49 -8.50 -4.47
CA ASN A 134 -17.26 -8.05 -5.84
C ASN A 134 -15.77 -8.16 -6.23
N ASP A 135 -15.15 -9.27 -5.85
CA ASP A 135 -13.74 -9.56 -6.12
C ASP A 135 -13.52 -11.06 -6.35
N VAL A 136 -12.28 -11.43 -6.68
CA VAL A 136 -11.92 -12.83 -6.92
C VAL A 136 -11.68 -13.62 -5.63
N LEU A 137 -11.99 -14.91 -5.67
CA LEU A 137 -11.61 -15.89 -4.65
C LEU A 137 -10.13 -16.29 -4.83
N PRO A 138 -9.45 -16.81 -3.79
CA PRO A 138 -8.04 -17.22 -3.88
C PRO A 138 -7.74 -18.21 -5.03
N THR A 139 -8.73 -19.00 -5.44
CA THR A 139 -8.62 -20.00 -6.51
C THR A 139 -8.56 -19.41 -7.92
N TYR A 140 -8.73 -18.10 -8.11
CA TYR A 140 -8.71 -17.45 -9.42
C TYR A 140 -7.40 -17.68 -10.19
N VAL A 141 -6.29 -17.87 -9.46
CA VAL A 141 -4.97 -18.13 -10.03
C VAL A 141 -4.96 -19.35 -10.97
N ASN A 142 -5.85 -20.32 -10.74
CA ASN A 142 -5.96 -21.52 -11.59
C ASN A 142 -6.50 -21.21 -12.99
N GLU A 143 -7.24 -20.11 -13.13
CA GLU A 143 -7.88 -19.67 -14.39
C GLU A 143 -7.14 -18.48 -15.02
N ALA A 144 -6.46 -17.68 -14.19
CA ALA A 144 -5.88 -16.39 -14.59
C ALA A 144 -4.64 -16.48 -15.49
N GLY A 145 -4.03 -17.66 -15.57
CA GLY A 145 -2.84 -17.89 -16.41
C GLY A 145 -1.67 -16.96 -16.10
N GLY A 146 -0.75 -16.85 -17.05
CA GLY A 146 0.41 -15.95 -16.97
C GLY A 146 1.20 -16.02 -15.66
N HIS A 147 1.56 -14.85 -15.15
CA HIS A 147 2.27 -14.66 -13.88
C HIS A 147 1.32 -14.20 -12.75
N ALA A 148 0.10 -14.75 -12.69
CA ALA A 148 -0.83 -14.46 -11.61
C ALA A 148 -0.22 -14.80 -10.25
N GLU A 149 -0.35 -13.89 -9.29
CA GLU A 149 0.09 -14.09 -7.90
C GLU A 149 -1.04 -14.74 -7.09
N THR A 150 -0.71 -15.61 -6.13
CA THR A 150 -1.69 -16.01 -5.12
C THR A 150 -1.85 -14.93 -4.05
N PHE A 151 -2.87 -15.06 -3.19
CA PHE A 151 -3.00 -14.17 -2.03
C PHE A 151 -1.83 -14.36 -1.05
N GLU A 152 -1.32 -15.58 -0.92
CA GLU A 152 -0.16 -15.91 -0.10
C GLU A 152 1.13 -15.26 -0.62
N ASP A 153 1.32 -15.16 -1.94
CA ASP A 153 2.47 -14.46 -2.53
C ASP A 153 2.47 -12.97 -2.12
N VAL A 154 1.30 -12.33 -2.25
CA VAL A 154 1.11 -10.92 -1.87
C VAL A 154 1.30 -10.72 -0.36
N ILE A 155 0.71 -11.59 0.46
CA ILE A 155 0.88 -11.57 1.91
C ILE A 155 2.36 -11.74 2.26
N GLY A 156 3.05 -12.70 1.64
CA GLY A 156 4.46 -12.99 1.90
C GLY A 156 5.36 -11.78 1.63
N ARG A 157 5.23 -11.15 0.45
CA ARG A 157 6.05 -9.96 0.13
C ARG A 157 5.69 -8.74 0.95
N ALA A 158 4.41 -8.55 1.29
CA ALA A 158 3.96 -7.45 2.15
C ALA A 158 4.45 -7.65 3.60
N SER A 159 4.37 -8.87 4.14
CA SER A 159 4.88 -9.20 5.47
C SER A 159 6.40 -9.03 5.54
N GLN A 160 7.15 -9.51 4.55
CA GLN A 160 8.60 -9.30 4.50
C GLN A 160 8.95 -7.81 4.45
N PHE A 161 8.19 -7.04 3.67
CA PHE A 161 8.33 -5.59 3.62
C PHE A 161 8.12 -4.94 4.99
N MET A 162 7.05 -5.29 5.71
CA MET A 162 6.76 -4.72 7.03
C MET A 162 7.85 -5.04 8.05
N VAL A 163 8.35 -6.29 8.05
CA VAL A 163 9.46 -6.72 8.91
C VAL A 163 10.72 -5.91 8.60
N ASP A 164 11.13 -5.84 7.34
CA ASP A 164 12.35 -5.12 6.95
C ASP A 164 12.27 -3.63 7.29
N VAL A 165 11.12 -2.99 7.05
CA VAL A 165 10.93 -1.58 7.38
C VAL A 165 10.95 -1.35 8.88
N SER A 166 10.39 -2.26 9.68
CA SER A 166 10.47 -2.15 11.15
C SER A 166 11.90 -2.24 11.67
N HIS A 167 12.75 -3.06 11.03
CA HIS A 167 14.17 -3.19 11.39
C HIS A 167 15.05 -2.03 10.90
N GLN A 168 14.71 -1.42 9.76
CA GLN A 168 15.47 -0.31 9.15
C GLN A 168 15.12 1.06 9.74
N ASN A 169 13.99 1.17 10.42
CA ASN A 169 13.59 2.35 11.16
C ASN A 169 13.50 2.03 12.66
N PRO A 170 14.58 1.47 13.25
CA PRO A 170 14.57 1.24 14.68
C PRO A 170 14.59 2.62 15.33
N VAL A 171 13.85 2.76 16.43
CA VAL A 171 14.04 3.88 17.34
C VAL A 171 15.53 3.92 17.67
N LYS A 172 16.20 5.04 17.40
CA LYS A 172 17.61 5.20 17.76
C LYS A 172 17.71 5.26 19.28
N ASN A 173 18.10 4.15 19.88
CA ASN A 173 18.54 4.09 21.27
C ASN A 173 19.87 4.84 21.40
N TYR A 174 19.82 6.08 21.88
CA TYR A 174 21.01 6.69 22.47
C TYR A 174 21.03 6.30 23.94
N CYS A 175 21.66 5.16 24.23
CA CYS A 175 22.14 4.88 25.57
C CYS A 175 23.27 5.86 25.89
N CYS A 176 23.04 6.74 26.87
CA CYS A 176 24.10 7.45 27.58
C CYS A 176 23.78 7.42 29.08
N TYR A 177 24.34 6.43 29.80
CA TYR A 177 24.80 6.64 31.19
C TYR A 177 26.00 7.62 31.17
N PRO A 178 26.44 8.31 32.25
CA PRO A 178 26.15 8.09 33.68
C PRO A 178 25.91 9.37 34.54
N ARG A 179 25.27 9.25 35.72
CA ARG A 179 25.79 9.74 37.03
C ARG A 179 24.78 9.61 38.18
N PHE A 180 25.27 8.97 39.25
CA PHE A 180 24.78 9.11 40.63
C PHE A 180 24.77 10.57 41.07
N TYR A 181 23.83 10.98 41.93
CA TYR A 181 24.07 11.56 43.26
C TYR A 181 22.75 11.56 44.07
N HIS A 182 22.89 11.36 45.38
CA HIS A 182 21.87 11.56 46.41
C HIS A 182 21.43 13.02 46.52
#